data_AF-A0A533YT01-F1
#
_entry.id   AF-A0A533YT01-F1
#
_cell.length_a   1.000
_cell.length_b   1.000
_cell.length_c   1.000
_cell.angle_alpha   90.00
_cell.angle_beta   90.00
_cell.angle_gamma   90.00
#
_symmetry.space_group_name_H-M   'P 1'
#
loop_
_entity.id
_entity.type
_entity.pdbx_description
1 polymer ?
#
loop_
_entity_poly.entity_id
_entity_poly.type
_entity_poly.pdbx_seq_one_letter_code
_entity_poly.pdbx_strand_id
1 'polypeptide(L)'
;MDGVRFERVAGKGHHYPVLFHVGNCYVPVTENIVSELKACALLPGERFLEVLIDKLGYSEYLKERIREELKKTGDPVTQGTILQGVVRDL
;
A
#
# COMPACT_ATOMS: atom_id res chain seq x y z
N MET A 1 8.58 2.73 12.67
CA MET A 1 7.73 3.90 12.34
C MET A 1 6.29 3.45 12.51
N ASP A 2 5.35 4.33 12.85
CA ASP A 2 3.93 3.97 12.86
C ASP A 2 3.31 4.26 11.49
N GLY A 3 2.31 3.46 11.12
CA GLY A 3 1.54 3.69 9.90
C GLY A 3 2.02 2.93 8.67
N VAL A 4 1.49 3.34 7.51
CA VAL A 4 1.78 2.70 6.22
C VAL A 4 2.33 3.70 5.20
N ARG A 5 3.21 3.24 4.32
CA ARG A 5 3.71 4.05 3.20
C ARG A 5 4.34 3.19 2.11
N PHE A 6 4.42 3.73 0.90
CA PHE A 6 5.25 3.16 -0.15
C PHE A 6 6.65 3.80 -0.15
N GLU A 7 7.64 3.02 -0.56
CA GLU A 7 9.00 3.44 -0.84
C GLU A 7 9.44 2.83 -2.17
N ARG A 8 9.96 3.65 -3.09
CA ARG A 8 10.55 3.14 -4.34
C ARG A 8 12.02 2.81 -4.11
N VAL A 9 12.41 1.59 -4.43
CA VAL A 9 13.79 1.13 -4.29
C VAL A 9 14.65 1.76 -5.39
N ALA A 10 15.74 2.42 -5.00
CA ALA A 10 16.65 3.05 -5.96
C ALA A 10 17.44 2.02 -6.78
N GLY A 11 17.62 2.28 -8.08
CA GLY A 11 18.36 1.41 -9.01
C GLY A 11 17.46 0.69 -10.02
N LYS A 12 18.08 0.03 -11.01
CA LYS A 12 17.38 -0.72 -12.07
C LYS A 12 17.49 -2.23 -11.83
N GLY A 13 16.49 -2.99 -12.29
CA GLY A 13 16.52 -4.46 -12.29
C GLY A 13 16.02 -5.14 -11.01
N HIS A 14 15.38 -4.40 -10.10
CA HIS A 14 14.79 -4.97 -8.90
C HIS A 14 13.54 -5.77 -9.24
N HIS A 15 13.46 -7.01 -8.75
CA HIS A 15 12.24 -7.82 -8.85
C HIS A 15 11.08 -7.22 -8.03
N TYR A 16 11.43 -6.47 -6.98
CA TYR A 16 10.51 -5.71 -6.13
C TYR A 16 10.92 -4.22 -6.17
N PRO A 17 10.40 -3.44 -7.13
CA PRO A 17 10.73 -2.02 -7.30
C PRO A 17 10.23 -1.13 -6.16
N VAL A 18 9.27 -1.64 -5.37
CA VAL A 18 8.56 -0.89 -4.33
C VAL A 18 8.49 -1.73 -3.06
N LEU A 19 8.69 -1.08 -1.91
CA LEU A 19 8.42 -1.62 -0.59
C LEU A 19 7.20 -0.92 -0.01
N PHE A 20 6.26 -1.69 0.53
CA PHE A 20 5.16 -1.16 1.32
C PHE A 20 5.46 -1.36 2.80
N HIS A 21 5.77 -0.27 3.50
CA HIS A 21 6.05 -0.29 4.93
C HIS A 21 4.74 -0.40 5.70
N VAL A 22 4.74 -1.27 6.71
CA VAL A 22 3.63 -1.52 7.64
C VAL A 22 4.20 -1.48 9.06
N GLY A 23 4.20 -0.29 9.65
CA GLY A 23 4.82 -0.07 10.94
C GLY A 23 6.34 -0.29 10.92
N ASN A 24 6.78 -1.38 11.57
CA ASN A 24 8.19 -1.78 11.67
C ASN A 24 8.58 -2.91 10.70
N CYS A 25 7.67 -3.37 9.83
CA CYS A 25 7.98 -4.33 8.77
C CYS A 25 7.68 -3.74 7.39
N TYR A 26 8.07 -4.47 6.35
CA TYR A 26 7.79 -4.11 4.96
C TYR A 26 7.32 -5.32 4.16
N VAL A 27 6.51 -5.04 3.15
CA VAL A 27 6.03 -6.00 2.16
C VAL A 27 6.67 -5.66 0.83
N PRO A 28 7.39 -6.58 0.17
CA PRO A 28 7.91 -6.34 -1.16
C PRO A 28 6.76 -6.33 -2.18
N VAL A 29 6.72 -5.30 -3.02
CA VAL A 29 5.66 -5.09 -4.01
C VAL A 29 6.24 -5.22 -5.42
N THR A 30 5.65 -6.09 -6.23
CA THR A 30 6.06 -6.32 -7.62
C THR A 30 5.47 -5.24 -8.54
N GLU A 31 6.08 -5.05 -9.72
CA GLU A 31 5.53 -4.18 -10.78
C GLU A 31 4.07 -4.53 -11.16
N ASN A 32 3.72 -5.82 -11.12
CA ASN A 32 2.35 -6.26 -11.43
C ASN A 32 1.36 -5.73 -10.38
N ILE A 33 1.68 -5.87 -9.09
CA ILE A 33 0.81 -5.35 -8.03
C ILE A 33 0.74 -3.82 -8.09
N VAL A 34 1.86 -3.12 -8.34
CA VAL A 34 1.85 -1.66 -8.53
C VAL A 34 0.89 -1.27 -9.67
N SER A 35 0.95 -1.98 -10.80
CA SER A 35 0.08 -1.74 -11.96
C SER A 35 -1.40 -1.96 -11.63
N GLU A 36 -1.73 -3.02 -10.90
CA GLU A 36 -3.09 -3.29 -10.43
C GLU A 36 -3.60 -2.20 -9.47
N LEU A 37 -2.76 -1.75 -8.53
CA LEU A 37 -3.12 -0.66 -7.61
C LEU A 37 -3.32 0.66 -8.37
N LYS A 38 -2.47 0.97 -9.37
CA LYS A 38 -2.65 2.14 -10.23
C LYS A 38 -3.97 2.10 -11.00
N ALA A 39 -4.37 0.94 -11.51
CA ALA A 39 -5.66 0.77 -12.19
C ALA A 39 -6.86 1.04 -11.25
N CYS A 40 -6.70 0.81 -9.95
CA CYS A 40 -7.70 1.09 -8.93
C CYS A 40 -7.60 2.49 -8.29
N ALA A 41 -6.65 3.32 -8.69
CA ALA A 41 -6.41 4.63 -8.07
C ALA A 41 -7.52 5.68 -8.31
N LEU A 42 -8.52 5.37 -9.13
CA LEU A 42 -9.71 6.19 -9.37
C LEU A 42 -10.94 5.74 -8.57
N LEU A 43 -10.84 4.63 -7.83
CA LEU A 43 -11.91 4.18 -6.94
C LEU A 43 -12.10 5.17 -5.77
N PRO A 44 -13.25 5.16 -5.07
CA PRO A 44 -13.36 5.83 -3.78
C PRO A 44 -12.26 5.34 -2.81
N GLY A 45 -11.72 6.24 -1.99
CA GLY A 45 -10.56 5.95 -1.13
C GLY A 45 -10.71 4.70 -0.24
N GLU A 46 -11.90 4.47 0.32
CA GLU A 46 -12.21 3.26 1.10
C GLU A 46 -12.13 1.98 0.27
N ARG A 47 -12.68 2.00 -0.96
CA ARG A 47 -12.62 0.86 -1.89
C ARG A 47 -11.20 0.59 -2.36
N PHE A 48 -10.41 1.64 -2.58
CA PHE A 48 -9.00 1.47 -2.87
C PHE A 48 -8.25 0.82 -1.70
N LEU A 49 -8.53 1.20 -0.46
CA LEU A 49 -7.92 0.56 0.72
C LEU A 49 -8.28 -0.92 0.81
N GLU A 50 -9.53 -1.30 0.52
CA GLU A 50 -9.93 -2.71 0.47
C GLU A 50 -9.08 -3.49 -0.53
N VAL A 51 -8.91 -2.96 -1.76
CA VAL A 51 -8.07 -3.57 -2.79
C VAL A 51 -6.61 -3.65 -2.36
N LEU A 52 -6.06 -2.57 -1.78
CA LEU A 52 -4.69 -2.52 -1.30
C LEU A 52 -4.43 -3.58 -0.23
N ILE A 53 -5.33 -3.69 0.75
CA ILE A 53 -5.22 -4.67 1.83
C ILE A 53 -5.30 -6.09 1.27
N ASP A 54 -6.18 -6.35 0.31
CA ASP A 54 -6.31 -7.69 -0.27
C ASP A 54 -5.06 -8.08 -1.10
N LYS A 55 -4.50 -7.14 -1.87
CA LYS A 55 -3.34 -7.40 -2.73
C LYS A 55 -2.02 -7.51 -1.96
N LEU A 56 -1.83 -6.68 -0.93
CA LEU A 56 -0.59 -6.64 -0.16
C LEU A 56 -0.64 -7.56 1.06
N GLY A 57 -1.82 -7.79 1.63
CA GLY A 57 -2.03 -8.69 2.75
C GLY A 57 -2.25 -10.13 2.29
N TYR A 58 -1.19 -10.80 1.82
CA TYR A 58 -1.27 -12.20 1.37
C TYR A 58 -1.64 -13.22 2.46
N SER A 59 -1.70 -12.79 3.73
CA SER A 59 -2.22 -13.56 4.86
C SER A 59 -3.18 -12.71 5.69
N GLU A 60 -4.13 -13.34 6.37
CA GLU A 60 -5.07 -12.63 7.25
C GLU A 60 -4.35 -11.85 8.35
N TYR A 61 -3.28 -12.41 8.91
CA TYR A 61 -2.41 -11.70 9.86
C TYR A 61 -1.87 -10.39 9.27
N LEU A 62 -1.37 -10.41 8.03
CA LEU A 62 -0.83 -9.21 7.39
C LEU A 62 -1.94 -8.21 7.06
N LYS A 63 -3.12 -8.68 6.63
CA LYS A 63 -4.29 -7.82 6.42
C LYS A 63 -4.68 -7.10 7.71
N GLU A 64 -4.72 -7.81 8.84
CA GLU A 64 -4.99 -7.24 10.15
C GLU A 64 -3.93 -6.22 10.56
N ARG A 65 -2.64 -6.54 10.41
CA ARG A 65 -1.55 -5.62 10.69
C ARG A 65 -1.62 -4.34 9.85
N ILE A 66 -1.93 -4.43 8.56
CA ILE A 66 -2.12 -3.25 7.68
C ILE A 66 -3.30 -2.41 8.20
N ARG A 67 -4.43 -3.03 8.55
CA ARG A 67 -5.60 -2.32 9.10
C ARG A 67 -5.28 -1.62 10.42
N GLU A 68 -4.52 -2.25 11.30
CA GLU A 68 -4.09 -1.66 12.57
C GLU A 68 -3.23 -0.42 12.34
N GLU A 69 -2.23 -0.49 11.45
CA GLU A 69 -1.36 0.65 11.16
C GLU A 69 -2.10 1.79 10.43
N LEU A 70 -3.06 1.47 9.55
CA LEU A 70 -3.94 2.46 8.92
C LEU A 70 -4.77 3.22 9.98
N LYS A 71 -5.32 2.52 10.98
CA LYS A 71 -6.11 3.16 12.05
C LYS A 71 -5.30 4.13 12.91
N LYS A 72 -3.98 3.97 13.01
CA LYS A 72 -3.11 4.88 13.75
C LYS A 72 -2.83 6.20 13.02
N THR A 73 -2.99 6.22 11.70
CA THR A 73 -2.55 7.34 10.85
C THR A 73 -3.66 8.30 10.45
N GLY A 74 -4.94 7.93 10.66
CA GLY A 74 -6.07 8.83 10.46
C GLY A 74 -7.34 8.09 10.04
N ASP A 75 -8.31 8.84 9.51
CA ASP A 75 -9.52 8.23 8.97
C ASP A 75 -9.23 7.48 7.64
N PRO A 76 -9.96 6.38 7.36
CA PRO A 76 -9.72 5.55 6.18
C PRO A 76 -9.87 6.29 4.84
N VAL A 77 -10.80 7.26 4.74
CA VAL A 77 -11.06 7.99 3.49
C VAL A 77 -9.84 8.83 3.11
N THR A 78 -9.32 9.60 4.06
CA THR A 78 -8.12 10.42 3.89
C THR A 78 -6.90 9.54 3.58
N GLN A 79 -6.71 8.46 4.34
CA GLN A 79 -5.57 7.55 4.11
C GLN A 79 -5.62 6.88 2.74
N GLY A 80 -6.80 6.44 2.30
CA GLY A 80 -7.00 5.90 0.96
C GLY A 80 -6.62 6.91 -0.12
N THR A 81 -7.09 8.15 0.01
CA THR A 81 -6.81 9.23 -0.95
C THR A 81 -5.31 9.56 -1.02
N ILE A 82 -4.62 9.62 0.12
CA ILE A 82 -3.16 9.85 0.17
C ILE A 82 -2.42 8.72 -0.54
N LEU A 83 -2.74 7.47 -0.22
CA LEU A 83 -2.07 6.30 -0.81
C LEU A 83 -2.36 6.18 -2.32
N GLN A 84 -3.54 6.59 -2.78
CA GLN A 84 -3.84 6.70 -4.22
C GLN A 84 -2.92 7.70 -4.91
N GLY A 85 -2.72 8.89 -4.32
CA GLY A 85 -1.79 9.89 -4.84
C GLY A 85 -0.38 9.32 -4.97
N VAL A 86 0.12 8.71 -3.89
CA VAL A 86 1.46 8.08 -3.88
C VAL A 86 1.57 7.00 -4.95
N VAL A 87 0.61 6.07 -5.04
CA VAL A 87 0.65 4.97 -6.01
C VAL A 87 0.67 5.44 -7.46
N ARG A 88 0.01 6.57 -7.77
CA ARG A 88 0.04 7.15 -9.12
C ARG A 88 1.44 7.65 -9.50
N ASP A 89 2.22 8.09 -8.53
CA ASP A 89 3.57 8.62 -8.69
C ASP A 89 4.68 7.54 -8.60
N LEU A 90 4.32 6.28 -8.32
CA LEU A 90 5.24 5.11 -8.31
C LEU A 90 5.48 4.55 -9.72
#